data_AF-A0A960IPS0-F1
#
_entry.id   AF-A0A960IPS0-F1
#
_cell.length_a   1.000
_cell.length_b   1.000
_cell.length_c   1.000
_cell.angle_alpha   90.00
_cell.angle_beta   90.00
_cell.angle_gamma   90.00
#
_symmetry.space_group_name_H-M   'P 1'
#
loop_
_entity.id
_entity.type
_entity.pdbx_description
1 polymer ?
#
loop_
_entity_poly.entity_id
_entity_poly.type
_entity_poly.pdbx_seq_one_letter_code
_entity_poly.pdbx_strand_id
1 'polypeptide(L)'
;FTALIGNSTVSGAGSGVALATPTGGAGTVSLDLDRVTLTGNGTSVSIAGGSGTLTALGSILANGGTECVGTLTSAGYNLVEGACTITPTLPSDVLGVDPMLEPLADNGGRTRTHALDPASLGIDTGPIDPADCGTEDQRGFVRPFDGDSAGGARCDIGAWELSGDIARDDFETGSLTGWDAIAGWIP
;
A
#
# COMPACT_ATOMS: atom_id res chain seq x y z
N PHE A 1 25.04 0.88 -1.25
CA PHE A 1 24.14 1.29 -2.34
C PHE A 1 22.73 1.17 -1.81
N THR A 2 21.86 2.13 -2.09
CA THR A 2 20.46 2.10 -1.67
C THR A 2 19.58 2.12 -2.91
N ALA A 3 18.70 1.14 -3.03
CA ALA A 3 17.59 1.15 -3.97
C ALA A 3 16.33 1.63 -3.25
N LEU A 4 15.52 2.44 -3.92
CA LEU A 4 14.20 2.85 -3.47
C LEU A 4 13.18 2.30 -4.46
N ILE A 5 12.16 1.63 -3.95
CA ILE A 5 10.93 1.37 -4.69
C ILE A 5 9.86 2.19 -3.99
N GLY A 6 9.33 3.17 -4.71
CA GLY A 6 8.33 4.10 -4.20
C GLY A 6 7.04 3.98 -4.99
N ASN A 7 5.90 4.04 -4.29
CA ASN A 7 4.59 4.33 -4.88
C ASN A 7 4.25 3.44 -6.09
N SER A 8 4.46 2.13 -5.94
CA SER A 8 4.43 1.19 -7.05
C SER A 8 3.77 -0.12 -6.65
N THR A 9 3.00 -0.69 -7.56
CA THR A 9 2.52 -2.07 -7.48
C THR A 9 3.49 -2.99 -8.23
N VAL A 10 3.95 -4.06 -7.57
CA VAL A 10 4.74 -5.13 -8.18
C VAL A 10 4.02 -6.45 -7.98
N SER A 11 3.48 -7.01 -9.07
CA SER A 11 2.78 -8.29 -9.02
C SER A 11 3.02 -9.19 -10.23
N GLY A 12 2.90 -10.50 -10.03
CA GLY A 12 3.05 -11.51 -11.08
C GLY A 12 4.49 -11.76 -11.54
N ALA A 13 5.51 -11.35 -10.77
CA ALA A 13 6.92 -11.42 -11.18
C ALA A 13 7.58 -12.79 -10.91
N GLY A 14 6.85 -13.78 -10.38
CA GLY A 14 7.38 -15.07 -9.96
C GLY A 14 8.11 -14.98 -8.62
N SER A 15 9.18 -14.20 -8.55
CA SER A 15 9.75 -13.67 -7.30
C SER A 15 9.49 -12.15 -7.29
N GLY A 16 9.16 -11.56 -6.13
CA GLY A 16 8.93 -10.12 -6.03
C GLY A 16 10.23 -9.33 -6.18
N VAL A 17 10.59 -8.54 -5.17
CA VAL A 17 11.82 -7.75 -5.20
C VAL A 17 12.97 -8.56 -4.60
N ALA A 18 14.03 -8.82 -5.38
CA ALA A 18 15.21 -9.53 -4.89
C ALA A 18 16.45 -8.66 -5.01
N LEU A 19 17.18 -8.52 -3.90
CA LEU A 19 18.44 -7.81 -3.86
C LEU A 19 19.57 -8.79 -3.57
N ALA A 20 20.50 -8.93 -4.51
CA ALA A 20 21.67 -9.79 -4.37
C ALA A 20 22.90 -8.95 -4.00
N THR A 21 23.63 -9.37 -2.96
CA THR A 21 24.96 -8.83 -2.67
C THR A 21 25.92 -9.20 -3.82
N PRO A 22 26.76 -8.28 -4.33
CA PRO A 22 27.73 -8.61 -5.36
C PRO A 22 28.65 -9.75 -4.92
N THR A 23 28.78 -10.79 -5.74
CA THR A 23 29.75 -11.87 -5.49
C THR A 23 31.16 -11.32 -5.40
N GLY A 24 31.79 -11.40 -4.23
CA GLY A 24 33.19 -11.00 -4.00
C GLY A 24 33.40 -9.57 -3.50
N GLY A 25 32.35 -8.82 -3.18
CA GLY A 25 32.46 -7.46 -2.63
C GLY A 25 32.06 -7.36 -1.16
N ALA A 26 32.88 -6.68 -0.35
CA ALA A 26 32.45 -6.14 0.94
C ALA A 26 31.54 -4.93 0.67
N GLY A 27 30.23 -5.14 0.62
CA GLY A 27 29.28 -4.05 0.39
C GLY A 27 27.92 -4.36 1.01
N THR A 28 27.41 -3.39 1.78
CA THR A 28 26.02 -3.39 2.25
C THR A 28 25.12 -2.80 1.17
N VAL A 29 24.02 -3.50 0.89
CA VAL A 29 22.99 -3.06 -0.04
C VAL A 29 21.73 -2.78 0.76
N SER A 30 21.15 -1.59 0.61
CA SER A 30 19.87 -1.23 1.22
C SER A 30 18.77 -1.23 0.18
N LEU A 31 17.59 -1.70 0.57
CA LEU A 31 16.35 -1.51 -0.15
C LEU A 31 15.36 -0.82 0.78
N ASP A 32 14.86 0.31 0.33
CA ASP A 32 13.79 1.04 0.99
C ASP A 32 12.51 0.88 0.16
N LEU A 33 11.45 0.41 0.80
CA LEU A 33 10.10 0.35 0.25
C LEU A 33 9.30 1.51 0.83
N ASP A 34 8.75 2.35 -0.04
CA ASP A 34 7.92 3.48 0.34
C ASP A 34 6.58 3.39 -0.39
N ARG A 35 5.52 3.02 0.33
CA ARG A 35 4.16 2.94 -0.24
C ARG A 35 4.06 2.01 -1.45
N VAL A 36 4.58 0.81 -1.27
CA VAL A 36 4.63 -0.22 -2.33
C VAL A 36 3.56 -1.27 -2.05
N THR A 37 2.96 -1.81 -3.09
CA THR A 37 2.12 -3.02 -3.00
C THR A 37 2.84 -4.19 -3.68
N LEU A 38 3.32 -5.14 -2.89
CA LEU A 38 3.98 -6.37 -3.35
C LEU A 38 3.02 -7.55 -3.15
N THR A 39 2.48 -8.09 -4.22
CA THR A 39 1.46 -9.17 -4.16
C THR A 39 1.49 -10.06 -5.39
N GLY A 40 0.89 -11.26 -5.36
CA GLY A 40 0.88 -12.20 -6.48
C GLY A 40 2.28 -12.65 -6.94
N ASN A 41 3.26 -12.59 -6.05
CA ASN A 41 4.63 -13.06 -6.22
C ASN A 41 4.86 -14.31 -5.34
N GLY A 42 5.92 -15.07 -5.56
CA GLY A 42 6.26 -16.20 -4.68
C GLY A 42 6.79 -15.76 -3.30
N THR A 43 7.47 -14.61 -3.26
CA THR A 43 7.92 -13.92 -2.05
C THR A 43 7.89 -12.43 -2.35
N SER A 44 7.38 -11.58 -1.43
CA SER A 44 7.30 -10.13 -1.68
C SER A 44 8.68 -9.54 -1.86
N VAL A 45 9.59 -9.81 -0.92
CA VAL A 45 10.93 -9.23 -0.92
C VAL A 45 11.99 -10.17 -0.35
N SER A 46 13.20 -10.15 -0.91
CA SER A 46 14.32 -10.94 -0.40
C SER A 46 15.64 -10.18 -0.47
N ILE A 47 16.41 -10.26 0.61
CA ILE A 47 17.79 -9.79 0.68
C ILE A 47 18.71 -11.01 0.76
N ALA A 48 19.38 -11.35 -0.33
CA ALA A 48 20.28 -12.49 -0.39
C ALA A 48 21.68 -12.12 0.12
N GLY A 49 22.30 -13.00 0.91
CA GLY A 49 23.70 -12.85 1.35
C GLY A 49 23.90 -12.22 2.74
N GLY A 50 22.83 -11.89 3.47
CA GLY A 50 22.87 -11.54 4.90
C GLY A 50 23.51 -10.20 5.27
N SER A 51 24.08 -9.45 4.32
CA SER A 51 24.75 -8.17 4.56
C SER A 51 23.99 -6.95 4.01
N GLY A 52 22.68 -7.06 3.77
CA GLY A 52 21.85 -5.94 3.30
C GLY A 52 20.76 -5.52 4.29
N THR A 53 20.26 -4.30 4.14
CA THR A 53 19.17 -3.74 4.94
C THR A 53 17.90 -3.66 4.10
N LEU A 54 16.77 -3.96 4.72
CA LEU A 54 15.43 -3.79 4.15
C LEU A 54 14.65 -2.89 5.08
N THR A 55 14.19 -1.74 4.57
CA THR A 55 13.31 -0.82 5.31
C THR A 55 11.98 -0.74 4.57
N ALA A 56 10.87 -0.69 5.29
CA ALA A 56 9.56 -0.45 4.68
C ALA A 56 8.75 0.60 5.46
N LEU A 57 8.16 1.53 4.70
CA LEU A 57 7.21 2.53 5.17
C LEU A 57 5.93 2.37 4.36
N GLY A 58 4.78 2.31 5.04
CA GLY A 58 3.49 2.43 4.36
C GLY A 58 3.22 1.34 3.32
N SER A 59 3.86 0.17 3.39
CA SER A 59 3.88 -0.81 2.29
C SER A 59 3.07 -2.07 2.58
N ILE A 60 2.47 -2.64 1.53
CA ILE A 60 1.73 -3.92 1.57
C ILE A 60 2.63 -5.05 1.06
N LEU A 61 2.76 -6.11 1.84
CA LEU A 61 3.38 -7.38 1.45
C LEU A 61 2.37 -8.52 1.63
N ALA A 62 1.83 -9.05 0.53
CA ALA A 62 0.70 -9.98 0.56
C ALA A 62 0.71 -11.02 -0.57
N ASN A 63 1.36 -12.15 -0.31
CA ASN A 63 1.41 -13.32 -1.19
C ASN A 63 0.91 -14.60 -0.50
N GLY A 64 0.30 -14.50 0.69
CA GLY A 64 -0.25 -15.62 1.45
C GLY A 64 0.79 -16.59 2.01
N GLY A 65 2.07 -16.18 2.12
CA GLY A 65 3.18 -17.10 2.41
C GLY A 65 4.37 -16.44 3.10
N THR A 66 5.58 -16.71 2.62
CA THR A 66 6.77 -15.95 3.07
C THR A 66 6.80 -14.62 2.35
N GLU A 67 6.62 -13.54 3.11
CA GLU A 67 6.64 -12.19 2.58
C GLU A 67 8.04 -11.62 2.48
N CYS A 68 8.89 -11.87 3.48
CA CYS A 68 10.25 -11.38 3.44
C CYS A 68 11.28 -12.45 3.80
N VAL A 69 12.38 -12.45 3.05
CA VAL A 69 13.60 -13.21 3.38
C VAL A 69 14.67 -12.23 3.83
N GLY A 70 15.08 -12.35 5.09
CA GLY A 70 15.88 -11.37 5.81
C GLY A 70 15.07 -10.70 6.92
N THR A 71 15.61 -9.62 7.50
CA THR A 71 14.92 -8.83 8.51
C THR A 71 14.46 -7.51 7.89
N LEU A 72 13.15 -7.28 7.90
CA LEU A 72 12.54 -6.00 7.57
C LEU A 72 12.61 -5.08 8.79
N THR A 73 13.14 -3.88 8.58
CA THR A 73 13.09 -2.80 9.57
C THR A 73 11.87 -1.95 9.26
N SER A 74 10.89 -1.93 10.18
CA SER A 74 9.69 -1.13 9.97
C SER A 74 9.98 0.36 10.23
N ALA A 75 9.63 1.20 9.26
CA ALA A 75 9.46 2.64 9.43
C ALA A 75 7.98 3.01 9.73
N GLY A 76 7.11 2.02 9.86
CA GLY A 76 5.72 2.13 10.28
C GLY A 76 4.72 1.96 9.14
N TYR A 77 3.46 1.76 9.52
CA TYR A 77 2.32 1.72 8.61
C TYR A 77 2.43 0.62 7.56
N ASN A 78 3.09 -0.50 7.85
CA ASN A 78 3.18 -1.61 6.91
C ASN A 78 2.04 -2.59 7.14
N LEU A 79 1.46 -3.12 6.06
CA LEU A 79 0.50 -4.23 6.11
C LEU A 79 1.18 -5.48 5.58
N VAL A 80 1.40 -6.47 6.44
CA VAL A 80 2.09 -7.71 6.09
C VAL A 80 1.17 -8.89 6.37
N GLU A 81 0.72 -9.55 5.31
CA GLU A 81 -0.23 -10.66 5.38
C GLU A 81 0.41 -11.93 5.97
N GLY A 82 1.59 -12.29 5.44
CA GLY A 82 2.25 -13.54 5.73
C GLY A 82 3.47 -13.43 6.64
N ALA A 83 4.34 -14.44 6.58
CA ALA A 83 5.52 -14.54 7.42
C ALA A 83 6.62 -13.56 6.96
N CYS A 84 7.04 -12.71 7.88
CA CYS A 84 8.20 -11.84 7.72
C CYS A 84 8.88 -11.62 9.08
N THR A 85 10.21 -11.62 9.11
CA THR A 85 10.93 -11.21 10.33
C THR A 85 11.01 -9.69 10.34
N ILE A 86 10.25 -9.04 11.22
CA ILE A 86 10.19 -7.58 11.34
C ILE A 86 10.85 -7.17 12.66
N THR A 87 11.79 -6.23 12.62
CA THR A 87 12.46 -5.76 13.84
C THR A 87 12.90 -4.29 13.71
N PRO A 88 12.41 -3.38 14.58
CA PRO A 88 11.27 -3.57 15.46
C PRO A 88 9.97 -3.65 14.64
N THR A 89 8.94 -4.29 15.20
CA THR A 89 7.55 -4.03 14.81
C THR A 89 7.07 -2.75 15.47
N LEU A 90 6.32 -1.92 14.76
CA LEU A 90 5.76 -0.68 15.29
C LEU A 90 4.25 -0.83 15.52
N PRO A 91 3.64 -0.07 16.46
CA PRO A 91 2.19 -0.13 16.69
C PRO A 91 1.34 0.28 15.48
N SER A 92 1.93 0.98 14.51
CA SER A 92 1.28 1.36 13.27
C SER A 92 1.30 0.26 12.20
N ASP A 93 2.00 -0.85 12.43
CA ASP A 93 2.01 -1.97 11.49
C ASP A 93 0.78 -2.86 11.68
N VAL A 94 0.19 -3.31 10.57
CA VAL A 94 -0.92 -4.26 10.50
C VAL A 94 -0.36 -5.61 10.06
N LEU A 95 -0.30 -6.58 10.97
CA LEU A 95 0.41 -7.84 10.75
C LEU A 95 -0.54 -9.04 10.80
N GLY A 96 -0.33 -10.02 9.90
CA GLY A 96 -1.07 -11.27 9.88
C GLY A 96 -2.51 -11.14 9.37
N VAL A 97 -2.80 -10.12 8.58
CA VAL A 97 -4.15 -9.82 8.04
C VAL A 97 -4.10 -9.72 6.52
N ASP A 98 -5.12 -10.26 5.86
CA ASP A 98 -5.33 -10.09 4.41
C ASP A 98 -5.60 -8.59 4.12
N PRO A 99 -4.82 -7.95 3.24
CA PRO A 99 -5.06 -6.56 2.85
C PRO A 99 -6.37 -6.34 2.08
N MET A 100 -7.10 -7.39 1.70
CA MET A 100 -8.33 -7.33 0.90
C MET A 100 -8.09 -6.56 -0.39
N LEU A 101 -7.06 -6.98 -1.14
CA LEU A 101 -6.71 -6.38 -2.43
C LEU A 101 -7.66 -6.88 -3.52
N GLU A 102 -8.20 -5.95 -4.28
CA GLU A 102 -8.90 -6.24 -5.53
C GLU A 102 -7.92 -6.78 -6.60
N PRO A 103 -8.41 -7.55 -7.59
CA PRO A 103 -7.56 -8.05 -8.68
C PRO A 103 -6.82 -6.94 -9.44
N LEU A 104 -5.65 -7.28 -10.01
CA LEU A 104 -4.86 -6.35 -10.81
C LEU A 104 -5.65 -5.83 -12.01
N ALA A 105 -6.04 -4.56 -11.98
CA ALA A 105 -6.93 -3.94 -12.96
C ALA A 105 -6.42 -2.56 -13.40
N ASP A 106 -7.01 -2.04 -14.47
CA ASP A 106 -6.83 -0.64 -14.85
C ASP A 106 -7.70 0.23 -13.94
N ASN A 107 -7.07 0.89 -12.98
CA ASN A 107 -7.72 1.73 -11.99
C ASN A 107 -7.53 3.23 -12.27
N GLY A 108 -7.21 3.61 -13.52
CA GLY A 108 -7.13 5.01 -13.97
C GLY A 108 -5.73 5.63 -13.99
N GLY A 109 -4.67 4.82 -13.83
CA GLY A 109 -3.26 5.25 -13.88
C GLY A 109 -2.54 4.82 -15.16
N ARG A 110 -1.23 5.13 -15.27
CA ARG A 110 -0.39 4.66 -16.41
C ARG A 110 -0.12 3.16 -16.40
N THR A 111 -0.27 2.53 -15.24
CA THR A 111 -0.04 1.10 -15.02
C THR A 111 -1.20 0.52 -14.22
N ARG A 112 -1.46 -0.78 -14.38
CA ARG A 112 -2.43 -1.49 -13.54
C ARG A 112 -1.98 -1.51 -12.08
N THR A 113 -2.94 -1.46 -11.17
CA THR A 113 -2.71 -1.49 -9.71
C THR A 113 -3.65 -2.50 -9.04
N HIS A 114 -3.35 -2.86 -7.79
CA HIS A 114 -4.32 -3.51 -6.92
C HIS A 114 -5.01 -2.43 -6.09
N ALA A 115 -6.34 -2.31 -6.20
CA ALA A 115 -7.12 -1.42 -5.35
C ALA A 115 -7.37 -2.09 -3.98
N LEU A 116 -7.71 -1.29 -2.97
CA LEU A 116 -8.17 -1.81 -1.67
C LEU A 116 -9.69 -1.97 -1.71
N ASP A 117 -10.18 -3.12 -1.25
CA ASP A 117 -11.60 -3.28 -0.93
C ASP A 117 -11.97 -2.28 0.19
N PRO A 118 -13.15 -1.64 0.14
CA PRO A 118 -13.57 -0.66 1.16
C PRO A 118 -13.58 -1.17 2.62
N ALA A 119 -13.57 -2.48 2.85
CA ALA A 119 -13.47 -3.08 4.18
C ALA A 119 -12.02 -3.37 4.62
N SER A 120 -11.02 -3.03 3.79
CA SER A 120 -9.61 -3.25 4.09
C SER A 120 -9.14 -2.46 5.32
N LEU A 121 -8.33 -3.11 6.17
CA LEU A 121 -7.60 -2.43 7.25
C LEU A 121 -6.42 -1.57 6.75
N GLY A 122 -6.18 -1.55 5.44
CA GLY A 122 -5.20 -0.65 4.82
C GLY A 122 -5.72 0.77 4.62
N ILE A 123 -7.04 0.97 4.65
CA ILE A 123 -7.67 2.26 4.40
C ILE A 123 -7.49 3.20 5.60
N ASP A 124 -7.13 4.46 5.33
CA ASP A 124 -6.98 5.53 6.31
C ASP A 124 -6.11 5.16 7.54
N THR A 125 -5.17 4.23 7.36
CA THR A 125 -4.35 3.67 8.46
C THR A 125 -2.94 4.25 8.48
N GLY A 126 -2.54 4.95 7.41
CA GLY A 126 -1.24 5.61 7.27
C GLY A 126 -1.10 6.95 8.02
N PRO A 127 -0.03 7.69 7.71
CA PRO A 127 0.20 9.03 8.27
C PRO A 127 -0.93 10.01 7.95
N ILE A 128 -1.10 11.01 8.83
CA ILE A 128 -2.03 12.14 8.62
C ILE A 128 -1.34 13.25 7.81
N ASP A 129 -0.05 13.48 8.03
CA ASP A 129 0.67 14.58 7.38
C ASP A 129 0.94 14.25 5.90
N PRO A 130 0.49 15.09 4.95
CA PRO A 130 0.79 14.93 3.52
C PRO A 130 2.30 14.80 3.22
N ALA A 131 3.16 15.45 4.01
CA ALA A 131 4.61 15.35 3.84
C ALA A 131 5.13 13.94 4.15
N ASP A 132 4.52 13.26 5.12
CA ASP A 132 4.88 11.89 5.47
C ASP A 132 4.29 10.89 4.49
N CYS A 133 3.13 11.23 3.89
CA CYS A 133 2.31 10.50 2.92
C CYS A 133 2.83 10.44 1.48
N GLY A 134 3.63 11.41 1.07
CA GLY A 134 3.78 11.72 -0.35
C GLY A 134 2.52 12.38 -0.92
N THR A 135 2.64 12.99 -2.09
CA THR A 135 1.58 13.85 -2.65
C THR A 135 0.56 13.09 -3.49
N GLU A 136 0.95 11.95 -4.07
CA GLU A 136 0.12 11.18 -5.00
C GLU A 136 0.38 9.68 -4.87
N ASP A 137 -0.62 8.86 -5.21
CA ASP A 137 -0.50 7.41 -5.35
C ASP A 137 0.04 7.00 -6.74
N GLN A 138 0.15 5.70 -7.04
CA GLN A 138 0.74 5.21 -8.30
C GLN A 138 0.00 5.71 -9.55
N ARG A 139 -1.28 6.05 -9.42
CA ARG A 139 -2.13 6.56 -10.51
C ARG A 139 -1.95 8.06 -10.71
N GLY A 140 -1.38 8.76 -9.73
CA GLY A 140 -1.36 10.22 -9.66
C GLY A 140 -2.55 10.78 -8.89
N PHE A 141 -3.27 9.96 -8.10
CA PHE A 141 -4.37 10.43 -7.26
C PHE A 141 -3.84 11.03 -5.96
N VAL A 142 -4.44 12.11 -5.47
CA VAL A 142 -3.94 12.89 -4.33
C VAL A 142 -3.89 12.09 -3.03
N ARG A 143 -2.90 12.42 -2.18
CA ARG A 143 -2.72 11.89 -0.83
C ARG A 143 -2.53 13.00 0.22
N PRO A 144 -3.01 12.83 1.46
CA PRO A 144 -4.01 11.83 1.89
C PRO A 144 -5.41 12.16 1.35
N PHE A 145 -6.26 11.15 1.23
CA PHE A 145 -7.69 11.32 0.96
C PHE A 145 -8.51 10.56 2.02
N ASP A 146 -9.65 11.13 2.42
CA ASP A 146 -10.58 10.49 3.37
C ASP A 146 -11.39 9.42 2.64
N GLY A 147 -10.87 8.20 2.62
CA GLY A 147 -11.37 7.08 1.83
C GLY A 147 -12.58 6.40 2.47
N ASP A 148 -12.59 6.29 3.79
CA ASP A 148 -13.68 5.66 4.56
C ASP A 148 -14.86 6.61 4.86
N SER A 149 -14.71 7.91 4.58
CA SER A 149 -15.71 8.96 4.86
C SER A 149 -16.10 9.06 6.33
N ALA A 150 -15.29 8.53 7.26
CA ALA A 150 -15.49 8.62 8.70
C ALA A 150 -14.95 9.94 9.27
N GLY A 151 -14.26 10.73 8.45
CA GLY A 151 -13.76 12.05 8.79
C GLY A 151 -12.29 12.02 9.20
N GLY A 152 -11.47 12.73 8.44
CA GLY A 152 -10.08 13.00 8.75
C GLY A 152 -9.14 12.19 7.87
N ALA A 153 -8.82 12.76 6.70
CA ALA A 153 -7.96 12.16 5.69
C ALA A 153 -6.64 11.64 6.28
N ARG A 154 -6.36 10.37 6.01
CA ARG A 154 -5.08 9.70 6.23
C ARG A 154 -4.68 9.01 4.95
N CYS A 155 -3.41 8.67 4.83
CA CYS A 155 -3.01 7.85 3.69
C CYS A 155 -3.44 6.41 3.85
N ASP A 156 -3.76 5.79 2.73
CA ASP A 156 -3.85 4.35 2.68
C ASP A 156 -2.46 3.72 2.68
N ILE A 157 -2.39 2.51 3.24
CA ILE A 157 -1.19 1.67 3.15
C ILE A 157 -1.10 1.13 1.71
N GLY A 158 0.09 1.21 1.12
CA GLY A 158 0.40 0.68 -0.21
C GLY A 158 0.45 1.72 -1.31
N ALA A 159 0.41 1.26 -2.56
CA ALA A 159 0.61 2.09 -3.76
C ALA A 159 -0.66 2.75 -4.31
N TRP A 160 -1.80 2.55 -3.66
CA TRP A 160 -3.11 2.97 -4.12
C TRP A 160 -3.86 3.66 -2.98
N GLU A 161 -4.56 4.75 -3.31
CA GLU A 161 -5.39 5.50 -2.37
C GLU A 161 -6.88 5.35 -2.72
N LEU A 162 -7.73 5.06 -1.75
CA LEU A 162 -9.17 5.01 -1.94
C LEU A 162 -9.69 6.42 -2.15
N SER A 163 -10.06 6.72 -3.40
CA SER A 163 -10.95 7.84 -3.65
C SER A 163 -12.30 7.46 -3.06
N GLY A 164 -12.69 8.07 -1.94
CA GLY A 164 -14.01 7.90 -1.34
C GLY A 164 -15.12 8.10 -2.36
N ASP A 165 -16.33 7.68 -1.99
CA ASP A 165 -17.48 7.49 -2.88
C ASP A 165 -18.11 8.81 -3.42
N ILE A 166 -17.32 9.74 -3.98
CA ILE A 166 -17.86 10.89 -4.73
C ILE A 166 -18.49 10.49 -6.08
N ALA A 167 -18.37 9.22 -6.49
CA ALA A 167 -19.01 8.65 -7.70
C ALA A 167 -20.07 7.57 -7.40
N ARG A 168 -20.29 7.22 -6.12
CA ARG A 168 -21.34 6.28 -5.70
C ARG A 168 -22.50 6.93 -4.95
N ASP A 169 -22.50 8.25 -4.79
CA ASP A 169 -23.77 8.99 -4.63
C ASP A 169 -24.41 9.15 -6.01
N ASP A 170 -25.03 8.07 -6.47
CA ASP A 170 -26.16 8.06 -7.41
C ASP A 170 -26.00 8.66 -8.82
N PHE A 171 -24.89 9.32 -9.14
CA PHE A 171 -24.72 9.97 -10.44
C PHE A 171 -24.49 8.94 -11.57
N GLU A 172 -23.83 7.82 -11.30
CA GLU A 172 -23.52 6.79 -12.30
C GLU A 172 -24.43 5.53 -12.21
N THR A 173 -25.29 5.43 -11.19
CA THR A 173 -26.28 4.34 -11.08
C THR A 173 -27.64 4.71 -11.68
N GLY A 174 -27.82 5.96 -12.12
CA GLY A 174 -29.11 6.47 -12.61
C GLY A 174 -30.18 6.53 -11.51
N SER A 175 -29.78 6.52 -10.25
CA SER A 175 -30.68 6.60 -9.10
C SER A 175 -31.07 8.06 -8.87
N LEU A 176 -32.34 8.40 -9.13
CA LEU A 176 -32.88 9.72 -8.78
C LEU A 176 -33.43 9.76 -7.33
N THR A 177 -33.24 8.70 -6.54
CA THR A 177 -33.86 8.61 -5.20
C THR A 177 -33.09 9.36 -4.11
N GLY A 178 -31.82 9.73 -4.33
CA GLY A 178 -31.04 10.54 -3.38
C GLY A 178 -31.42 12.03 -3.32
N TRP A 179 -32.08 12.56 -4.35
CA TRP A 179 -32.36 14.00 -4.46
C TRP A 179 -33.68 14.46 -3.80
N ASP A 180 -34.56 13.54 -3.39
CA ASP A 180 -35.90 13.90 -2.91
C ASP A 180 -35.98 14.17 -1.39
N ALA A 181 -34.85 14.14 -0.67
CA ALA A 181 -34.81 14.37 0.77
C ALA A 181 -34.40 15.79 1.20
N ILE A 182 -34.04 16.69 0.27
CA ILE A 182 -33.58 18.06 0.59
C ILE A 182 -34.48 19.15 -0.02
N ALA A 183 -35.71 18.82 -0.42
CA ALA A 183 -36.73 19.80 -0.80
C ALA A 183 -37.70 20.06 0.37
N GLY A 184 -37.18 20.50 1.52
CA GLY A 184 -38.02 20.59 2.72
C GLY A 184 -37.44 21.40 3.87
N TRP A 185 -36.93 22.61 3.62
CA TRP A 185 -37.04 23.80 4.50
C TRP A 185 -35.92 24.80 4.20
N ILE A 186 -36.30 25.96 3.67
CA ILE A 186 -35.63 27.22 3.97
C ILE A 186 -36.76 28.18 4.37
N PRO A 187 -36.79 28.72 5.60
CA PRO A 187 -37.74 29.75 6.00
C PRO A 187 -37.49 31.09 5.29
#